data_AF-A0A1F4ZR64-F1
#
_entry.id   AF-A0A1F4ZR64-F1
#
_cell.length_a   1.000
_cell.length_b   1.000
_cell.length_c   1.000
_cell.angle_alpha   90.00
_cell.angle_beta   90.00
_cell.angle_gamma   90.00
#
_symmetry.space_group_name_H-M   'P 1'
#
loop_
_entity.id
_entity.type
_entity.pdbx_description
1 polymer ?
#
loop_
_entity_poly.entity_id
_entity_poly.type
_entity_poly.pdbx_seq_one_letter_code
_entity_poly.pdbx_strand_id
1 'polypeptide(L)'
;MRKGQVLVVVMLILAVVMTVALSISSRSVTDISMTTTQDESVRALEAAEVGLERFLGGVSFPNVVTGVGGGGTVSEINADYFVPNAANLGGSDSYQPSNLIDGDVATVELPADSSSYAGIRICWGSQTSPLNPEPAIEVAIYYQDNSVVPPVVYARGKAYDPSGTRANFVSPGGGPNSCGTSPSYNYDSNVQILFVDDIGRNIKIPAGATTLFMRVRLIANGVVNPPSQPLAVQIVGAAVFPFQGGVVESVGRSGESVQRVKATVRQYDLPPVFDNALFSGGAIIKQN
;
A
#
# COMPACT_ATOMS: atom_id res chain seq x y z
N MET A 1 -73.40 0.26 37.72
CA MET A 1 -72.04 0.24 37.12
C MET A 1 -71.37 1.63 37.22
N ARG A 2 -70.97 2.14 38.40
CA ARG A 2 -70.52 3.56 38.48
C ARG A 2 -69.42 3.95 39.49
N LYS A 3 -68.74 3.03 40.20
CA LYS A 3 -67.62 3.41 41.09
C LYS A 3 -66.32 2.61 40.91
N GLY A 4 -66.37 1.34 40.50
CA GLY A 4 -65.16 0.54 40.24
C GLY A 4 -64.51 0.78 38.86
N GLN A 5 -65.31 1.05 37.82
CA GLN A 5 -64.80 1.27 36.45
C GLN A 5 -64.02 2.60 36.31
N VAL A 6 -64.36 3.61 37.12
CA VAL A 6 -63.67 4.92 37.09
C VAL A 6 -62.21 4.78 37.55
N LEU A 7 -61.96 3.95 38.58
CA LEU A 7 -60.60 3.76 39.10
C LEU A 7 -59.70 3.03 38.10
N VAL A 8 -60.24 2.03 37.39
CA VAL A 8 -59.50 1.31 36.34
C VAL A 8 -59.16 2.23 35.16
N VAL A 9 -60.09 3.08 34.74
CA VAL A 9 -59.85 4.04 33.64
C VAL A 9 -58.79 5.07 34.03
N VAL A 10 -58.84 5.60 35.25
CA VAL A 10 -57.82 6.54 35.75
C VAL A 10 -56.45 5.89 35.83
N MET A 11 -56.36 4.64 36.33
CA MET A 11 -55.11 3.91 36.41
C MET A 11 -54.52 3.58 35.03
N LEU A 12 -55.38 3.24 34.07
CA LEU A 12 -54.99 2.99 32.69
C LEU A 12 -54.47 4.27 32.02
N ILE A 13 -55.13 5.42 32.23
CA ILE A 13 -54.67 6.71 31.72
C ILE A 13 -53.31 7.08 32.33
N LEU A 14 -53.13 6.89 33.64
CA LEU A 14 -51.86 7.15 34.34
C LEU A 14 -50.72 6.28 33.80
N ALA A 15 -50.99 4.99 33.57
CA ALA A 15 -50.02 4.07 32.98
C ALA A 15 -49.60 4.51 31.57
N VAL A 16 -50.55 4.94 30.72
CA VAL A 16 -50.27 5.42 29.36
C VAL A 16 -49.47 6.73 29.39
N VAL A 17 -49.81 7.68 30.28
CA VAL A 17 -49.05 8.93 30.40
C VAL A 17 -47.62 8.65 30.85
N MET A 18 -47.42 7.72 31.78
CA MET A 18 -46.09 7.34 32.26
C MET A 18 -45.26 6.63 31.19
N THR A 19 -45.86 5.74 30.39
CA THR A 19 -45.14 5.07 29.30
C THR A 19 -44.78 6.04 28.18
N VAL A 20 -45.64 7.00 27.84
CA VAL A 20 -45.33 8.05 26.87
C VAL A 20 -44.22 8.97 27.39
N ALA A 21 -44.27 9.37 28.66
CA ALA A 21 -43.22 10.19 29.27
C ALA A 21 -41.86 9.49 29.30
N LEU A 22 -41.82 8.19 29.64
CA LEU A 22 -40.60 7.38 29.58
C LEU A 22 -40.09 7.23 28.15
N SER A 23 -40.97 7.02 27.18
CA SER A 23 -40.61 6.86 25.77
C SER A 23 -39.93 8.12 25.21
N ILE A 24 -40.50 9.30 25.48
CA ILE A 24 -39.92 10.59 25.06
C ILE A 24 -38.56 10.83 25.74
N SER A 25 -38.45 10.53 27.03
CA SER A 25 -37.21 10.68 27.79
C SER A 25 -36.12 9.74 27.27
N SER A 26 -36.46 8.47 27.01
CA SER A 26 -35.55 7.47 26.46
C SER A 26 -35.04 7.86 25.07
N ARG A 27 -35.94 8.32 24.20
CA ARG A 27 -35.57 8.82 22.87
C ARG A 27 -34.64 10.03 22.96
N SER A 28 -34.91 10.97 23.87
CA SER A 28 -34.07 12.16 24.06
C SER A 28 -32.67 11.80 24.56
N VAL A 29 -32.55 10.87 25.51
CA VAL A 29 -31.26 10.37 26.00
C VAL A 29 -30.50 9.66 24.88
N THR A 30 -31.20 8.88 24.05
CA THR A 30 -30.61 8.18 22.90
C THR A 30 -30.11 9.17 21.84
N ASP A 31 -30.93 10.16 21.49
CA ASP A 31 -30.58 11.18 20.49
C ASP A 31 -29.39 12.03 20.96
N ILE A 32 -29.34 12.40 22.25
CA ILE A 32 -28.18 13.09 22.85
C ILE A 32 -26.94 12.20 22.80
N SER A 33 -27.05 10.94 23.22
CA SER A 33 -25.93 9.98 23.20
C SER A 33 -25.38 9.75 21.78
N MET A 34 -26.28 9.64 20.81
CA MET A 34 -25.92 9.51 19.40
C MET A 34 -25.21 10.78 18.89
N THR A 35 -25.69 11.95 19.28
CA THR A 35 -25.06 13.23 18.91
C THR A 35 -23.68 13.37 19.55
N THR A 36 -23.54 13.05 20.85
CA THR A 36 -22.25 13.14 21.55
C THR A 36 -21.22 12.17 20.98
N THR A 37 -21.63 10.95 20.64
CA THR A 37 -20.71 9.96 20.04
C THR A 37 -20.30 10.36 18.62
N GLN A 38 -21.19 10.98 17.84
CA GLN A 38 -20.84 11.55 16.55
C GLN A 38 -19.83 12.70 16.68
N ASP A 39 -20.08 13.65 17.59
CA ASP A 39 -19.17 14.77 17.85
C ASP A 39 -17.82 14.33 18.40
N GLU A 40 -17.79 13.32 19.28
CA GLU A 40 -16.55 12.71 19.77
C GLU A 40 -15.80 11.97 18.67
N SER A 41 -16.51 11.27 17.78
CA SER A 41 -15.90 10.56 16.65
C SER A 41 -15.20 11.51 15.68
N VAL A 42 -15.82 12.67 15.37
CA VAL A 42 -15.22 13.70 14.52
C VAL A 42 -13.95 14.26 15.17
N ARG A 43 -14.01 14.62 16.46
CA ARG A 43 -12.84 15.14 17.20
C ARG A 43 -11.72 14.10 17.34
N ALA A 44 -12.06 12.83 17.52
CA ALA A 44 -11.09 11.74 17.53
C ALA A 44 -10.38 11.61 16.16
N LEU A 45 -11.10 11.80 15.05
CA LEU A 45 -10.49 11.81 13.72
C LEU A 45 -9.55 13.01 13.54
N GLU A 46 -10.00 14.22 13.89
CA GLU A 46 -9.19 15.44 13.81
C GLU A 46 -7.91 15.32 14.66
N ALA A 47 -8.01 14.74 15.86
CA ALA A 47 -6.83 14.48 16.68
C ALA A 47 -5.86 13.48 16.02
N ALA A 48 -6.38 12.41 15.41
CA ALA A 48 -5.56 11.45 14.68
C ALA A 48 -4.83 12.12 13.50
N GLU A 49 -5.52 12.96 12.73
CA GLU A 49 -4.95 13.73 11.62
C GLU A 49 -3.90 14.73 12.10
N VAL A 50 -4.15 15.47 13.17
CA VAL A 50 -3.15 16.38 13.78
C VAL A 50 -1.92 15.60 14.25
N GLY A 51 -2.10 14.44 14.88
CA GLY A 51 -1.00 13.58 15.30
C GLY A 51 -0.16 13.10 14.12
N LEU A 52 -0.81 12.77 13.01
CA LEU A 52 -0.17 12.39 11.76
C LEU A 52 0.60 13.56 11.15
N GLU A 53 -0.01 14.73 11.03
CA GLU A 53 0.62 15.95 10.47
C GLU A 53 1.80 16.44 11.31
N ARG A 54 1.69 16.39 12.64
CA ARG A 54 2.81 16.72 13.54
C ARG A 54 3.96 15.75 13.40
N PHE A 55 3.65 14.47 13.23
CA PHE A 55 4.69 13.47 12.97
C PHE A 55 5.33 13.75 11.62
N LEU A 56 4.56 13.78 10.52
CA LEU A 56 5.04 14.00 9.16
C LEU A 56 5.76 15.35 8.96
N GLY A 57 5.26 16.43 9.55
CA GLY A 57 5.86 17.77 9.48
C GLY A 57 7.15 17.91 10.29
N GLY A 58 7.47 16.95 11.16
CA GLY A 58 8.71 16.89 11.92
C GLY A 58 9.77 15.92 11.37
N VAL A 59 9.45 15.12 10.34
CA VAL A 59 10.37 14.14 9.75
C VAL A 59 10.97 14.63 8.44
N SER A 60 12.30 14.54 8.31
CA SER A 60 13.00 14.73 7.04
C SER A 60 13.08 13.39 6.29
N PHE A 61 12.45 13.30 5.12
CA PHE A 61 12.71 12.18 4.19
C PHE A 61 14.16 12.26 3.71
N PRO A 62 14.92 11.14 3.70
CA PRO A 62 14.49 9.74 3.62
C PRO A 62 14.44 8.97 4.96
N ASN A 63 14.49 9.63 6.12
CA ASN A 63 14.46 8.95 7.40
C ASN A 63 13.11 9.17 8.07
N VAL A 64 12.17 8.23 7.91
CA VAL A 64 11.08 8.16 8.89
C VAL A 64 11.67 7.58 10.18
N VAL A 65 11.48 8.28 11.29
CA VAL A 65 11.92 7.79 12.60
C VAL A 65 11.14 6.51 12.89
N THR A 66 11.84 5.38 12.94
CA THR A 66 11.25 4.10 13.34
C THR A 66 10.93 4.13 14.82
N GLY A 67 9.69 3.79 15.18
CA GLY A 67 9.28 3.69 16.57
C GLY A 67 7.92 4.32 16.86
N VAL A 68 7.67 4.54 18.14
CA VAL A 68 6.46 5.17 18.66
C VAL A 68 6.64 6.69 18.55
N GLY A 69 5.87 7.33 17.68
CA GLY A 69 5.71 8.78 17.75
C GLY A 69 4.90 9.10 19.01
N GLY A 70 5.49 9.86 19.92
CA GLY A 70 4.88 10.16 21.22
C GLY A 70 3.44 10.67 21.13
N GLY A 71 2.72 10.61 22.24
CA GLY A 71 1.35 11.13 22.33
C GLY A 71 1.31 12.62 22.67
N GLY A 72 0.16 13.23 22.43
CA GLY A 72 -0.11 14.61 22.83
C GLY A 72 -1.60 14.91 22.87
N THR A 73 -1.93 16.10 23.36
CA THR A 73 -3.30 16.60 23.41
C THR A 73 -3.48 17.73 22.41
N VAL A 74 -4.67 17.80 21.81
CA VAL A 74 -5.11 18.92 20.96
C VAL A 74 -6.10 19.74 21.79
N SER A 75 -5.58 20.77 22.45
CA SER A 75 -6.34 21.55 23.45
C SER A 75 -7.57 22.24 22.87
N GLU A 76 -7.59 22.54 21.57
CA GLU A 76 -8.69 23.25 20.89
C GLU A 76 -9.95 22.38 20.75
N ILE A 77 -9.78 21.07 20.62
CA ILE A 77 -10.86 20.10 20.43
C ILE A 77 -11.03 19.14 21.61
N ASN A 78 -10.18 19.26 22.64
CA ASN A 78 -10.17 18.39 23.82
C ASN A 78 -10.12 16.90 23.46
N ALA A 79 -9.14 16.55 22.63
CA ALA A 79 -8.90 15.19 22.17
C ALA A 79 -7.40 14.86 22.22
N ASP A 80 -7.10 13.58 22.40
CA ASP A 80 -5.75 13.05 22.50
C ASP A 80 -5.34 12.36 21.20
N TYR A 81 -4.06 12.37 20.89
CA TYR A 81 -3.49 11.57 19.81
C TYR A 81 -2.28 10.77 20.28
N PHE A 82 -2.01 9.68 19.59
CA PHE A 82 -0.85 8.82 19.79
C PHE A 82 -0.44 8.18 18.47
N VAL A 83 0.86 8.15 18.18
CA VAL A 83 1.39 7.53 16.95
C VAL A 83 2.05 6.20 17.33
N PRO A 84 1.28 5.10 17.45
CA PRO A 84 1.79 3.84 17.96
C PRO A 84 2.86 3.20 17.08
N ASN A 85 2.85 3.49 15.78
CA ASN A 85 3.72 2.83 14.82
C ASN A 85 4.10 3.76 13.68
N ALA A 86 5.41 3.96 13.53
CA ALA A 86 6.02 4.47 12.32
C ALA A 86 7.12 3.50 11.88
N ALA A 87 7.07 3.10 10.61
CA ALA A 87 8.00 2.16 10.01
C ALA A 87 8.56 2.69 8.68
N ASN A 88 9.87 2.51 8.50
CA ASN A 88 10.50 2.66 7.19
C ASN A 88 10.10 1.48 6.30
N LEU A 89 9.82 1.77 5.04
CA LEU A 89 9.74 0.79 3.96
C LEU A 89 11.12 0.71 3.29
N GLY A 90 11.62 -0.50 3.06
CA GLY A 90 13.01 -0.71 2.63
C GLY A 90 13.97 -0.82 3.82
N GLY A 91 15.28 -0.71 3.55
CA GLY A 91 16.33 -0.94 4.56
C GLY A 91 16.58 -2.42 4.89
N SER A 92 15.89 -3.33 4.22
CA SER A 92 16.04 -4.79 4.29
C SER A 92 16.40 -5.36 2.91
N ASP A 93 16.85 -6.61 2.89
CA ASP A 93 17.14 -7.37 1.67
C ASP A 93 15.87 -7.71 0.88
N SER A 94 14.71 -7.71 1.54
CA SER A 94 13.40 -7.96 0.96
C SER A 94 12.49 -6.75 1.14
N TYR A 95 11.68 -6.47 0.13
CA TYR A 95 10.66 -5.43 0.17
C TYR A 95 9.40 -5.92 -0.52
N GLN A 96 8.26 -5.62 0.08
CA GLN A 96 6.96 -5.95 -0.46
C GLN A 96 6.24 -4.67 -0.84
N PRO A 97 6.17 -4.34 -2.14
CA PRO A 97 5.23 -3.35 -2.63
C PRO A 97 3.78 -3.71 -2.28
N SER A 98 2.86 -2.78 -2.53
CA SER A 98 1.43 -3.08 -2.44
C SER A 98 1.02 -4.20 -3.40
N ASN A 99 -0.10 -4.87 -3.09
CA ASN A 99 -0.73 -5.77 -4.04
C ASN A 99 -1.15 -4.99 -5.30
N LEU A 100 -0.98 -5.62 -6.46
CA LEU A 100 -1.22 -5.00 -7.77
C LEU A 100 -2.47 -5.59 -8.41
N ILE A 101 -3.30 -4.75 -9.01
CA ILE A 101 -4.35 -5.17 -9.93
C ILE A 101 -3.83 -5.14 -11.39
N ASP A 102 -4.63 -5.60 -12.34
CA ASP A 102 -4.22 -5.62 -13.74
C ASP A 102 -3.90 -4.21 -14.26
N GLY A 103 -2.74 -4.03 -14.87
CA GLY A 103 -2.23 -2.74 -15.33
C GLY A 103 -1.53 -1.88 -14.28
N ASP A 104 -1.57 -2.26 -12.99
CA ASP A 104 -0.86 -1.53 -11.95
C ASP A 104 0.66 -1.66 -12.09
N VAL A 105 1.35 -0.62 -11.63
CA VAL A 105 2.82 -0.54 -11.62
C VAL A 105 3.31 -0.31 -10.19
N ALA A 106 4.27 -1.11 -9.76
CA ALA A 106 5.06 -0.88 -8.56
C ALA A 106 6.45 -0.35 -8.94
N THR A 107 6.83 0.78 -8.35
CA THR A 107 8.20 1.29 -8.43
C THR A 107 8.97 0.94 -7.16
N VAL A 108 10.19 0.44 -7.35
CA VAL A 108 11.12 0.00 -6.30
C VAL A 108 12.46 0.67 -6.53
N GLU A 109 12.92 1.48 -5.59
CA GLU A 109 14.25 2.07 -5.61
C GLU A 109 15.31 0.98 -5.42
N LEU A 110 16.38 1.03 -6.20
CA LEU A 110 17.45 0.04 -6.17
C LEU A 110 18.70 0.60 -5.51
N PRO A 111 19.56 -0.23 -4.90
CA PRO A 111 20.86 0.23 -4.43
C PRO A 111 21.64 0.85 -5.58
N ALA A 112 22.22 2.03 -5.38
CA ALA A 112 22.90 2.79 -6.43
C ALA A 112 24.09 2.03 -7.04
N ASP A 113 24.80 1.26 -6.22
CA ASP A 113 25.95 0.48 -6.66
C ASP A 113 25.50 -0.90 -7.14
N SER A 114 25.39 -1.07 -8.46
CA SER A 114 25.02 -2.34 -9.08
C SER A 114 26.03 -3.48 -8.83
N SER A 115 27.23 -3.17 -8.31
CA SER A 115 28.23 -4.17 -7.93
C SER A 115 28.03 -4.71 -6.50
N SER A 116 27.19 -4.06 -5.69
CA SER A 116 26.92 -4.47 -4.31
C SER A 116 25.97 -5.68 -4.20
N TYR A 117 25.36 -6.11 -5.31
CA TYR A 117 24.45 -7.25 -5.38
C TYR A 117 24.53 -7.98 -6.72
N ALA A 118 24.26 -9.29 -6.71
CA ALA A 118 24.38 -10.13 -7.90
C ALA A 118 23.15 -10.06 -8.81
N GLY A 119 22.01 -9.66 -8.26
CA GLY A 119 20.74 -9.63 -8.95
C GLY A 119 19.57 -9.30 -8.06
N ILE A 120 18.38 -9.22 -8.67
CA ILE A 120 17.12 -9.01 -7.97
C ILE A 120 16.22 -10.19 -8.25
N ARG A 121 15.66 -10.76 -7.19
CA ARG A 121 14.61 -11.75 -7.26
C ARG A 121 13.26 -11.08 -7.11
N ILE A 122 12.31 -11.47 -7.95
CA ILE A 122 10.95 -10.95 -7.97
C ILE A 122 10.02 -12.14 -7.84
N CYS A 123 9.06 -12.05 -6.92
CA CYS A 123 8.07 -13.08 -6.65
C CYS A 123 6.66 -12.49 -6.79
N TRP A 124 5.78 -13.16 -7.51
CA TRP A 124 4.42 -12.69 -7.76
C TRP A 124 3.42 -13.85 -7.86
N GLY A 125 2.13 -13.51 -7.83
CA GLY A 125 1.05 -14.49 -7.83
C GLY A 125 0.71 -15.00 -6.43
N SER A 126 -0.44 -15.64 -6.29
CA SER A 126 -0.96 -16.18 -5.04
C SER A 126 -1.34 -17.65 -5.19
N GLN A 127 -0.64 -18.55 -4.48
CA GLN A 127 -0.88 -20.00 -4.54
C GLN A 127 -2.27 -20.43 -4.02
N THR A 128 -3.05 -19.51 -3.47
CA THR A 128 -4.38 -19.81 -2.91
C THR A 128 -5.51 -19.71 -3.92
N SER A 129 -5.24 -19.40 -5.19
CA SER A 129 -6.27 -19.38 -6.24
C SER A 129 -5.75 -20.02 -7.52
N PRO A 130 -6.52 -20.90 -8.19
CA PRO A 130 -6.15 -21.40 -9.50
C PRO A 130 -6.14 -20.22 -10.48
N LEU A 131 -4.94 -19.70 -10.78
CA LEU A 131 -4.77 -18.54 -11.64
C LEU A 131 -4.97 -18.99 -13.08
N ASN A 132 -6.16 -18.76 -13.62
CA ASN A 132 -6.43 -18.89 -15.05
C ASN A 132 -7.00 -17.57 -15.59
N PRO A 133 -6.25 -16.82 -16.40
CA PRO A 133 -4.85 -17.05 -16.77
C PRO A 133 -3.86 -16.83 -15.61
N GLU A 134 -2.65 -17.39 -15.72
CA GLU A 134 -1.56 -17.15 -14.77
C GLU A 134 -1.12 -15.67 -14.81
N PRO A 135 -0.63 -15.10 -13.70
CA PRO A 135 -0.26 -13.70 -13.65
C PRO A 135 1.07 -13.49 -14.37
N ALA A 136 1.13 -12.48 -15.22
CA ALA A 136 2.33 -12.11 -15.95
C ALA A 136 2.77 -10.70 -15.57
N ILE A 137 4.09 -10.51 -15.49
CA ILE A 137 4.69 -9.23 -15.11
C ILE A 137 5.63 -8.72 -16.20
N GLU A 138 5.76 -7.41 -16.30
CA GLU A 138 6.85 -6.75 -17.01
C GLU A 138 7.73 -6.04 -16.02
N VAL A 139 9.04 -6.20 -16.18
CA VAL A 139 10.03 -5.58 -15.33
C VAL A 139 10.88 -4.67 -16.20
N ALA A 140 11.01 -3.41 -15.78
CA ALA A 140 11.89 -2.44 -16.40
C ALA A 140 12.83 -1.86 -15.34
N ILE A 141 14.13 -1.92 -15.60
CA ILE A 141 15.17 -1.36 -14.73
C ILE A 141 15.74 -0.12 -15.37
N TYR A 142 15.79 0.95 -14.59
CA TYR A 142 16.38 2.23 -14.95
C TYR A 142 17.76 2.35 -14.32
N TYR A 143 18.75 2.68 -15.13
CA TYR A 143 20.14 2.86 -14.68
C TYR A 143 20.81 3.99 -15.45
N GLN A 144 21.78 4.60 -14.82
CA GLN A 144 22.67 5.58 -15.43
C GLN A 144 23.97 4.91 -15.84
N ASP A 145 24.32 5.00 -17.12
CA ASP A 145 25.63 4.57 -17.59
C ASP A 145 26.65 5.70 -17.38
N ASN A 146 27.58 5.46 -16.47
CA ASN A 146 28.63 6.41 -16.11
C ASN A 146 29.84 6.35 -17.06
N SER A 147 29.88 5.41 -18.01
CA SER A 147 30.95 5.31 -19.01
C SER A 147 30.81 6.33 -20.15
N VAL A 148 29.65 6.98 -20.26
CA VAL A 148 29.33 8.00 -21.27
C VAL A 148 29.34 9.38 -20.61
N VAL A 149 29.84 10.39 -21.33
CA VAL A 149 29.88 11.79 -20.87
C VAL A 149 29.08 12.67 -21.85
N PRO A 150 27.98 13.34 -21.41
CA PRO A 150 27.38 13.26 -20.07
C PRO A 150 26.75 11.89 -19.79
N PRO A 151 26.59 11.50 -18.51
CA PRO A 151 25.92 10.25 -18.16
C PRO A 151 24.50 10.19 -18.73
N VAL A 152 24.14 9.05 -19.30
CA VAL A 152 22.84 8.83 -19.94
C VAL A 152 22.05 7.81 -19.12
N VAL A 153 20.77 8.09 -18.92
CA VAL A 153 19.83 7.16 -18.29
C VAL A 153 19.25 6.23 -19.35
N TYR A 154 19.35 4.93 -19.10
CA TYR A 154 18.80 3.88 -19.94
C TYR A 154 17.74 3.10 -19.18
N ALA A 155 16.76 2.60 -19.94
CA ALA A 155 15.81 1.59 -19.46
C ALA A 155 16.07 0.26 -20.19
N ARG A 156 16.02 -0.84 -19.43
CA ARG A 156 16.05 -2.21 -19.97
C ARG A 156 14.98 -3.01 -19.27
N GLY A 157 14.17 -3.73 -20.04
CA GLY A 157 13.09 -4.51 -19.48
C GLY A 157 12.84 -5.81 -20.21
N LYS A 158 12.18 -6.73 -19.50
CA LYS A 158 11.70 -8.02 -20.00
C LYS A 158 10.35 -8.32 -19.38
N ALA A 159 9.52 -9.04 -20.12
CA ALA A 159 8.26 -9.55 -19.63
C ALA A 159 8.38 -11.04 -19.28
N TYR A 160 7.80 -11.42 -18.15
CA TYR A 160 7.84 -12.76 -17.59
C TYR A 160 6.45 -13.32 -17.43
N ASP A 161 6.30 -14.56 -17.86
CA ASP A 161 5.00 -15.21 -17.90
C ASP A 161 5.13 -16.72 -17.62
N PRO A 162 4.46 -17.22 -16.57
CA PRO A 162 4.40 -18.66 -16.31
C PRO A 162 3.71 -19.44 -17.44
N SER A 163 2.81 -18.80 -18.17
CA SER A 163 2.00 -19.43 -19.19
C SER A 163 2.80 -19.67 -20.46
N GLY A 164 2.98 -20.94 -20.82
CA GLY A 164 3.58 -21.33 -22.09
C GLY A 164 2.73 -21.02 -23.33
N THR A 165 1.53 -20.44 -23.16
CA THR A 165 0.60 -20.15 -24.26
C THR A 165 0.74 -18.76 -24.86
N ARG A 166 1.32 -17.81 -24.11
CA ARG A 166 1.48 -16.41 -24.53
C ARG A 166 2.88 -16.21 -25.13
N ALA A 167 2.94 -15.59 -26.31
CA ALA A 167 4.19 -15.38 -27.05
C ALA A 167 4.95 -14.12 -26.57
N ASN A 168 6.27 -14.08 -26.80
CA ASN A 168 7.18 -12.98 -26.46
C ASN A 168 7.42 -12.74 -24.96
N PHE A 169 7.04 -13.69 -24.12
CA PHE A 169 7.39 -13.67 -22.71
C PHE A 169 8.53 -14.64 -22.41
N VAL A 170 9.28 -14.31 -21.36
CA VAL A 170 10.29 -15.20 -20.81
C VAL A 170 9.65 -16.06 -19.71
N SER A 171 9.85 -17.37 -19.80
CA SER A 171 9.36 -18.28 -18.75
C SER A 171 10.09 -18.02 -17.42
N PRO A 172 9.36 -17.86 -16.29
CA PRO A 172 9.95 -17.70 -14.98
C PRO A 172 10.72 -18.96 -14.56
N GLY A 173 11.70 -18.77 -13.68
CA GLY A 173 12.75 -19.76 -13.47
C GLY A 173 12.59 -20.70 -12.29
N GLY A 174 11.58 -20.51 -11.44
CA GLY A 174 11.45 -21.26 -10.19
C GLY A 174 10.02 -21.68 -9.87
N GLY A 175 9.90 -22.81 -9.15
CA GLY A 175 8.66 -23.26 -8.53
C GLY A 175 8.30 -22.43 -7.29
N PRO A 176 7.24 -22.82 -6.55
CA PRO A 176 6.72 -22.04 -5.43
C PRO A 176 7.78 -21.78 -4.34
N ASN A 177 7.89 -20.50 -3.95
CA ASN A 177 8.72 -19.86 -2.90
C ASN A 177 10.22 -19.64 -3.15
N SER A 178 10.64 -18.35 -3.21
CA SER A 178 12.05 -17.93 -3.02
C SER A 178 12.29 -16.46 -2.59
N CYS A 179 11.27 -15.68 -2.19
CA CYS A 179 11.42 -14.33 -1.61
C CYS A 179 10.97 -14.32 -0.12
N GLY A 180 11.87 -14.63 0.82
CA GLY A 180 11.70 -14.41 2.27
C GLY A 180 10.60 -15.21 3.01
N THR A 181 10.72 -15.30 4.34
CA THR A 181 9.73 -15.89 5.26
C THR A 181 9.11 -14.82 6.14
N SER A 182 7.79 -14.63 6.03
CA SER A 182 6.90 -13.83 6.90
C SER A 182 6.64 -12.37 6.48
N PRO A 183 5.36 -11.97 6.28
CA PRO A 183 4.21 -12.86 6.24
C PRO A 183 4.41 -13.87 5.10
N SER A 184 4.07 -15.13 5.35
CA SER A 184 4.24 -16.24 4.40
C SER A 184 3.26 -16.05 3.24
N TYR A 185 3.61 -15.18 2.31
CA TYR A 185 2.92 -15.07 1.05
C TYR A 185 3.44 -16.21 0.16
N ASN A 186 2.50 -17.07 -0.20
CA ASN A 186 2.77 -18.16 -1.11
C ASN A 186 2.69 -17.62 -2.53
N TYR A 187 3.84 -17.48 -3.20
CA TYR A 187 3.95 -16.94 -4.56
C TYR A 187 3.94 -18.06 -5.60
N ASP A 188 3.22 -17.87 -6.71
CA ASP A 188 3.13 -18.86 -7.78
C ASP A 188 4.35 -18.89 -8.68
N SER A 189 5.02 -17.75 -8.81
CA SER A 189 6.12 -17.60 -9.75
C SER A 189 7.18 -16.67 -9.23
N ASN A 190 8.42 -16.96 -9.62
CA ASN A 190 9.55 -16.10 -9.34
C ASN A 190 10.52 -16.03 -10.51
N VAL A 191 11.20 -14.90 -10.61
CA VAL A 191 12.33 -14.71 -11.50
C VAL A 191 13.48 -14.08 -10.75
N GLN A 192 14.68 -14.59 -10.99
CA GLN A 192 15.91 -13.95 -10.56
C GLN A 192 16.55 -13.29 -11.78
N ILE A 193 16.71 -11.98 -11.70
CA ILE A 193 17.36 -11.15 -12.70
C ILE A 193 18.80 -10.96 -12.25
N LEU A 194 19.75 -11.60 -12.92
CA LEU A 194 21.18 -11.32 -12.75
C LEU A 194 21.60 -10.20 -13.72
N PHE A 195 22.64 -9.43 -13.36
CA PHE A 195 23.15 -8.34 -14.20
C PHE A 195 24.35 -8.72 -15.07
N VAL A 196 24.76 -9.99 -15.07
CA VAL A 196 26.04 -10.43 -15.64
C VAL A 196 25.95 -10.67 -17.15
N ASP A 197 24.81 -11.16 -17.65
CA ASP A 197 24.59 -11.47 -19.07
C ASP A 197 23.13 -11.25 -19.50
N ASP A 198 22.89 -11.10 -20.81
CA ASP A 198 21.54 -10.93 -21.38
C ASP A 198 21.03 -12.24 -21.99
N ILE A 199 21.20 -13.35 -21.25
CA ILE A 199 20.86 -14.68 -21.75
C ILE A 199 19.66 -15.22 -20.98
N GLY A 200 18.66 -15.71 -21.74
CA GLY A 200 17.45 -16.30 -21.18
C GLY A 200 16.65 -15.30 -20.34
N ARG A 201 16.77 -15.42 -19.01
CA ARG A 201 15.96 -14.74 -18.00
C ARG A 201 16.55 -13.43 -17.47
N ASN A 202 17.82 -13.17 -17.71
CA ASN A 202 18.53 -12.06 -17.09
C ASN A 202 18.37 -10.74 -17.86
N ILE A 203 18.57 -9.62 -17.18
CA ILE A 203 18.64 -8.28 -17.79
C ILE A 203 20.05 -7.79 -17.56
N LYS A 204 20.83 -7.66 -18.64
CA LYS A 204 22.20 -7.15 -18.54
C LYS A 204 22.20 -5.64 -18.36
N ILE A 205 22.94 -5.19 -17.36
CA ILE A 205 23.27 -3.78 -17.13
C ILE A 205 24.79 -3.62 -17.28
N PRO A 206 25.30 -2.53 -17.88
CA PRO A 206 26.74 -2.29 -17.95
C PRO A 206 27.40 -2.33 -16.57
N ALA A 207 28.59 -2.92 -16.49
CA ALA A 207 29.37 -2.91 -15.26
C ALA A 207 29.74 -1.46 -14.88
N GLY A 208 29.53 -1.08 -13.62
CA GLY A 208 29.77 0.29 -13.14
C GLY A 208 28.64 1.28 -13.45
N ALA A 209 27.51 0.82 -14.00
CA ALA A 209 26.30 1.62 -14.07
C ALA A 209 25.72 1.87 -12.67
N THR A 210 25.10 3.03 -12.49
CA THR A 210 24.36 3.35 -11.27
C THR A 210 22.91 2.94 -11.47
N THR A 211 22.44 1.94 -10.75
CA THR A 211 21.02 1.55 -10.73
C THR A 211 20.19 2.59 -10.00
N LEU A 212 19.03 2.94 -10.55
CA LEU A 212 18.16 3.97 -9.98
C LEU A 212 16.95 3.29 -9.33
N PHE A 213 16.01 2.85 -10.15
CA PHE A 213 14.81 2.17 -9.70
C PHE A 213 14.38 1.10 -10.71
N MET A 214 13.49 0.23 -10.27
CA MET A 214 12.84 -0.80 -11.06
C MET A 214 11.34 -0.57 -11.04
N ARG A 215 10.71 -0.74 -12.20
CA ARG A 215 9.26 -0.76 -12.33
C ARG A 215 8.81 -2.17 -12.63
N VAL A 216 7.83 -2.65 -11.87
CA VAL A 216 7.18 -3.94 -12.08
C VAL A 216 5.72 -3.69 -12.39
N ARG A 217 5.29 -4.00 -13.61
CA ARG A 217 3.92 -3.87 -14.08
C ARG A 217 3.25 -5.24 -14.10
N LEU A 218 2.04 -5.33 -13.57
CA LEU A 218 1.19 -6.51 -13.79
C LEU A 218 0.47 -6.35 -15.13
N ILE A 219 0.69 -7.26 -16.07
CA ILE A 219 0.12 -7.21 -17.43
C ILE A 219 -1.07 -8.14 -17.61
N ALA A 220 -1.06 -9.22 -16.84
CA ALA A 220 -2.18 -10.12 -16.81
C ALA A 220 -2.42 -10.52 -15.37
N ASN A 221 -3.67 -10.42 -15.01
CA ASN A 221 -4.17 -10.85 -13.73
C ASN A 221 -5.29 -11.84 -14.03
N GLY A 222 -5.13 -13.08 -13.57
CA GLY A 222 -6.15 -14.10 -13.75
C GLY A 222 -7.50 -13.70 -13.18
N VAL A 223 -8.50 -14.57 -13.33
CA VAL A 223 -9.75 -14.41 -12.56
C VAL A 223 -9.46 -14.74 -11.09
N VAL A 224 -9.00 -13.75 -10.33
CA VAL A 224 -8.74 -13.84 -8.89
C VAL A 224 -9.75 -13.07 -8.08
N ASN A 225 -10.11 -13.65 -6.93
CA ASN A 225 -10.93 -13.00 -5.92
C ASN A 225 -10.15 -13.06 -4.58
N PRO A 226 -9.57 -11.94 -4.11
CA PRO A 226 -9.64 -10.57 -4.65
C PRO A 226 -8.82 -10.38 -5.94
N PRO A 227 -9.13 -9.38 -6.78
CA PRO A 227 -8.47 -9.14 -8.07
C PRO A 227 -7.03 -8.62 -7.94
N SER A 228 -6.39 -8.74 -6.78
CA SER A 228 -5.07 -8.19 -6.51
C SER A 228 -4.04 -9.30 -6.31
N GLN A 229 -2.90 -9.20 -6.96
CA GLN A 229 -1.78 -10.13 -6.81
C GLN A 229 -0.74 -9.58 -5.84
N PRO A 230 -0.21 -10.39 -4.92
CA PRO A 230 0.92 -9.97 -4.12
C PRO A 230 2.18 -9.91 -5.00
N LEU A 231 3.05 -8.95 -4.68
CA LEU A 231 4.36 -8.76 -5.31
C LEU A 231 5.40 -8.60 -4.21
N ALA A 232 6.50 -9.33 -4.29
CA ALA A 232 7.68 -9.08 -3.46
C ALA A 232 8.94 -9.05 -4.31
N VAL A 233 9.91 -8.30 -3.82
CA VAL A 233 11.24 -8.18 -4.41
C VAL A 233 12.28 -8.47 -3.33
N GLN A 234 13.36 -9.14 -3.71
CA GLN A 234 14.47 -9.47 -2.82
C GLN A 234 15.79 -9.24 -3.55
N ILE A 235 16.73 -8.58 -2.90
CA ILE A 235 18.09 -8.45 -3.39
C ILE A 235 18.82 -9.78 -3.18
N VAL A 236 19.50 -10.25 -4.23
CA VAL A 236 20.39 -11.41 -4.13
C VAL A 236 21.80 -10.92 -3.81
N GLY A 237 22.21 -11.08 -2.56
CA GLY A 237 23.52 -10.66 -2.07
C GLY A 237 23.43 -10.03 -0.68
N ALA A 238 24.41 -9.19 -0.35
CA ALA A 238 24.50 -8.53 0.95
C ALA A 238 23.93 -7.10 0.97
N ALA A 239 23.56 -6.53 -0.19
CA ALA A 239 22.95 -5.21 -0.24
C ALA A 239 21.50 -5.23 0.25
N VAL A 240 21.02 -4.07 0.68
CA VAL A 240 19.63 -3.84 1.13
C VAL A 240 18.97 -2.80 0.25
N PHE A 241 17.66 -2.89 0.09
CA PHE A 241 16.92 -1.86 -0.63
C PHE A 241 17.10 -0.51 0.08
N PRO A 242 17.33 0.58 -0.67
CA PRO A 242 17.22 1.92 -0.14
C PRO A 242 15.84 2.15 0.49
N PHE A 243 15.72 3.26 1.23
CA PHE A 243 14.42 3.74 1.70
C PHE A 243 13.43 3.85 0.54
N GLN A 244 12.29 3.18 0.66
CA GLN A 244 11.23 3.13 -0.35
C GLN A 244 10.07 4.09 -0.02
N GLY A 245 10.03 4.56 1.22
CA GLY A 245 8.90 5.27 1.80
C GLY A 245 8.75 4.96 3.28
N GLY A 246 7.70 5.49 3.91
CA GLY A 246 7.37 5.20 5.29
C GLY A 246 5.87 5.03 5.47
N VAL A 247 5.51 4.25 6.48
CA VAL A 247 4.14 4.08 6.93
C VAL A 247 4.04 4.67 8.32
N VAL A 248 3.04 5.53 8.52
CA VAL A 248 2.76 6.14 9.80
C VAL A 248 1.30 5.88 10.14
N GLU A 249 1.07 5.38 11.35
CA GLU A 249 -0.27 5.19 11.88
C GLU A 249 -0.46 6.07 13.11
N SER A 250 -1.52 6.88 13.09
CA SER A 250 -1.92 7.78 14.17
C SER A 250 -3.29 7.37 14.69
N VAL A 251 -3.47 7.44 16.00
CA VAL A 251 -4.69 7.11 16.71
C VAL A 251 -5.13 8.33 17.48
N GLY A 252 -6.37 8.78 17.25
CA GLY A 252 -6.98 9.87 18.00
C GLY A 252 -8.11 9.37 18.90
N ARG A 253 -8.29 10.03 20.03
CA ARG A 253 -9.28 9.68 21.04
C ARG A 253 -9.98 10.93 21.59
N SER A 254 -11.30 10.87 21.65
CA SER A 254 -12.15 11.86 22.32
C SER A 254 -13.23 11.12 23.09
N GLY A 255 -13.28 11.26 24.41
CA GLY A 255 -14.21 10.50 25.26
C GLY A 255 -14.00 8.98 25.12
N GLU A 256 -15.05 8.30 24.66
CA GLU A 256 -15.04 6.85 24.36
C GLU A 256 -14.73 6.53 22.89
N SER A 257 -14.77 7.54 22.02
CA SER A 257 -14.53 7.38 20.58
C SER A 257 -13.04 7.30 20.27
N VAL A 258 -12.65 6.32 19.45
CA VAL A 258 -11.26 6.12 18.99
C VAL A 258 -11.25 5.99 17.47
N GLN A 259 -10.43 6.79 16.80
CA GLN A 259 -10.24 6.75 15.35
C GLN A 259 -8.78 6.49 15.00
N ARG A 260 -8.55 5.81 13.88
CA ARG A 260 -7.20 5.48 13.38
C ARG A 260 -7.04 5.97 11.96
N VAL A 261 -5.93 6.64 11.70
CA VAL A 261 -5.54 7.11 10.36
C VAL A 261 -4.17 6.55 10.03
N LYS A 262 -4.04 6.01 8.83
CA LYS A 262 -2.79 5.45 8.31
C LYS A 262 -2.41 6.18 7.04
N ALA A 263 -1.22 6.77 7.02
CA ALA A 263 -0.64 7.31 5.81
C ALA A 263 0.56 6.48 5.37
N THR A 264 0.72 6.34 4.06
CA THR A 264 1.91 5.76 3.45
C THR A 264 2.53 6.83 2.59
N VAL A 265 3.73 7.27 2.95
CA VAL A 265 4.52 8.18 2.13
C VAL A 265 5.44 7.33 1.27
N ARG A 266 5.42 7.52 -0.04
CA ARG A 266 6.31 6.83 -0.97
C ARG A 266 7.30 7.82 -1.57
N GLN A 267 8.43 7.32 -2.03
CA GLN A 267 9.33 8.10 -2.88
C GLN A 267 8.61 8.50 -4.18
N TYR A 268 9.01 9.63 -4.76
CA TYR A 268 8.40 10.17 -5.98
C TYR A 268 8.40 9.13 -7.11
N ASP A 269 7.22 8.79 -7.61
CA ASP A 269 7.05 7.87 -8.72
C ASP A 269 6.51 8.63 -9.94
N LEU A 270 7.02 8.29 -11.13
CA LEU A 270 6.56 8.89 -12.38
C LEU A 270 5.26 8.21 -12.81
N PRO A 271 4.19 8.97 -13.10
CA PRO A 271 2.92 8.40 -13.54
C PRO A 271 3.11 7.39 -14.68
N PRO A 272 2.47 6.20 -14.63
CA PRO A 272 2.65 5.14 -15.63
C PRO A 272 2.38 5.54 -17.08
N VAL A 273 1.66 6.66 -17.30
CA VAL A 273 1.42 7.23 -18.65
C VAL A 273 2.74 7.57 -19.38
N PHE A 274 3.79 7.92 -18.65
CA PHE A 274 5.10 8.28 -19.20
C PHE A 274 5.99 7.08 -19.53
N ASP A 275 5.55 5.86 -19.27
CA ASP A 275 6.28 4.65 -19.66
C ASP A 275 6.15 4.33 -21.16
N ASN A 276 5.20 4.96 -21.85
CA ASN A 276 4.93 4.67 -23.25
C ASN A 276 5.78 5.55 -24.17
N ALA A 277 6.46 4.92 -25.13
CA ALA A 277 7.38 5.56 -26.06
C ALA A 277 6.76 6.62 -26.99
N LEU A 278 5.42 6.74 -27.02
CA LEU A 278 4.70 7.69 -27.85
C LEU A 278 3.47 8.23 -27.11
N PHE A 279 3.61 9.45 -26.57
CA PHE A 279 2.50 10.22 -26.03
C PHE A 279 2.25 11.41 -26.95
N SER A 280 1.06 11.49 -27.54
CA SER A 280 0.65 12.62 -28.39
C SER A 280 -0.69 13.15 -27.93
N GLY A 281 -0.74 14.41 -27.52
CA GLY A 281 -1.98 15.14 -27.23
C GLY A 281 -2.78 15.55 -28.47
N GLY A 282 -2.38 15.06 -29.66
CA GLY A 282 -3.02 15.31 -30.96
C GLY A 282 -2.76 14.17 -31.96
N ALA A 283 -3.17 14.34 -33.22
CA ALA A 283 -3.04 13.31 -34.24
C ALA A 283 -1.56 12.99 -34.55
N ILE A 284 -1.20 11.71 -34.45
CA ILE A 284 0.12 11.20 -34.83
C ILE A 284 0.10 10.92 -36.34
N ILE A 285 0.89 11.67 -37.11
CA ILE A 285 1.05 11.44 -38.55
C ILE A 285 2.35 10.69 -38.76
N LYS A 286 2.25 9.43 -39.18
CA LYS A 286 3.41 8.63 -39.60
C LYS A 286 3.95 9.21 -40.90
N GLN A 287 5.13 9.84 -40.87
CA GLN A 287 5.85 10.15 -42.11
C GLN A 287 6.50 8.86 -42.61
N ASN A 288 6.10 8.47 -43.83
CA ASN A 288 6.73 7.37 -44.58
C ASN A 288 8.08 7.81 -45.16
#